data_AF-A0A558CV34-F1
#
_entry.id   AF-A0A558CV34-F1
#
_cell.length_a   1.000
_cell.length_b   1.000
_cell.length_c   1.000
_cell.angle_alpha   90.00
_cell.angle_beta   90.00
_cell.angle_gamma   90.00
#
_symmetry.space_group_name_H-M   'P 1'
#
loop_
_entity.id
_entity.type
_entity.pdbx_description
1 polymer ?
#
loop_
_entity_poly.entity_id
_entity_poly.type
_entity_poly.pdbx_seq_one_letter_code
_entity_poly.pdbx_strand_id
1 'polypeptide(L)'
;MTTTTEIADVQNSIDTRQIAINKVGIKDIRHPVRVKDRSDGEQHTIANFNMYVNLPHNFKGTHMSRFVEILNSHEKEISISNFKVMLAEMAEKLEAKSGHIEMNFPYFINKTAPVSGVQSLLDYDVTFIGEVHDGKPTTYIKVLVPVTSLCPCSKKISDRGAHNQRSHVTVQVRTCGFVWIEEIIDLVESQASCELYGLLKRPDEKFVTERAYDNPKFVEDMVRDVAGKLDADDRYCAYVVESENFESIHNHSAYALIERDKEAE
;
A
#
# COMPACT_ATOMS: atom_id res chain seq x y z
N MET A 1 3.26 -47.16 23.32
CA MET A 1 4.13 -45.97 23.43
C MET A 1 4.97 -45.92 22.17
N THR A 2 4.53 -45.17 21.18
CA THR A 2 5.29 -44.94 19.95
C THR A 2 6.42 -43.98 20.31
N THR A 3 7.65 -44.50 20.34
CA THR A 3 8.87 -43.70 20.38
C THR A 3 8.95 -42.92 19.08
N THR A 4 8.56 -41.65 19.12
CA THR A 4 8.85 -40.68 18.06
C THR A 4 10.36 -40.61 17.94
N THR A 5 10.89 -41.10 16.82
CA THR A 5 12.31 -40.95 16.48
C THR A 5 12.55 -39.46 16.26
N GLU A 6 13.47 -38.85 17.01
CA GLU A 6 13.83 -37.43 16.81
C GLU A 6 14.35 -37.24 15.38
N ILE A 7 13.64 -36.40 14.63
CA ILE A 7 14.01 -36.02 13.26
C ILE A 7 15.04 -34.88 13.37
N ALA A 8 16.08 -34.91 12.53
CA ALA A 8 17.16 -33.91 12.58
C ALA A 8 16.68 -32.50 12.22
N ASP A 9 17.03 -31.50 13.04
CA ASP A 9 16.79 -30.08 12.77
C ASP A 9 17.95 -29.48 11.96
N VAL A 10 17.85 -29.57 10.65
CA VAL A 10 18.88 -29.07 9.72
C VAL A 10 18.91 -27.52 9.69
N GLN A 11 17.80 -26.86 10.00
CA GLN A 11 17.70 -25.39 9.93
C GLN A 11 18.51 -24.72 11.03
N ASN A 12 18.53 -25.31 12.23
CA ASN A 12 19.36 -24.86 13.35
C ASN A 12 20.84 -25.30 13.26
N SER A 13 21.26 -25.99 12.20
CA SER A 13 22.67 -26.32 12.02
C SER A 13 23.52 -25.10 11.67
N ILE A 14 24.80 -25.15 12.04
CA ILE A 14 25.75 -24.05 11.80
C ILE A 14 26.00 -23.89 10.30
N ASP A 15 25.91 -22.65 9.81
CA ASP A 15 26.38 -22.30 8.47
C ASP A 15 27.83 -21.82 8.49
N THR A 16 28.67 -22.40 7.61
CA THR A 16 30.10 -22.10 7.57
C THR A 16 30.48 -21.00 6.57
N ARG A 17 29.55 -20.53 5.73
CA ARG A 17 29.85 -19.55 4.68
C ARG A 17 29.99 -18.13 5.22
N GLN A 18 29.51 -17.88 6.45
CA GLN A 18 29.59 -16.58 7.13
C GLN A 18 28.92 -15.44 6.34
N ILE A 19 27.84 -15.76 5.61
CA ILE A 19 27.04 -14.77 4.87
C ILE A 19 25.66 -14.69 5.52
N ALA A 20 25.31 -13.52 6.04
CA ALA A 20 23.97 -13.25 6.56
C ALA A 20 22.97 -13.04 5.41
N ILE A 21 21.70 -13.41 5.62
CA ILE A 21 20.63 -13.16 4.66
C ILE A 21 19.80 -11.97 5.13
N ASN A 22 19.64 -10.95 4.28
CA ASN A 22 18.92 -9.73 4.67
C ASN A 22 17.42 -9.99 4.93
N LYS A 23 16.76 -10.74 4.04
CA LYS A 23 15.35 -11.13 4.17
C LYS A 23 15.16 -12.59 3.76
N VAL A 24 14.62 -13.41 4.68
CA VAL A 24 14.18 -14.78 4.41
C VAL A 24 12.83 -15.02 5.07
N GLY A 25 11.94 -15.76 4.40
CA GLY A 25 10.62 -16.08 4.94
C GLY A 25 9.67 -16.56 3.84
N ILE A 26 8.39 -16.23 3.98
CA ILE A 26 7.32 -16.63 3.06
C ILE A 26 6.74 -15.43 2.33
N LYS A 27 6.22 -15.67 1.12
CA LYS A 27 5.60 -14.65 0.28
C LYS A 27 4.39 -15.23 -0.44
N ASP A 28 3.49 -14.35 -0.86
CA ASP A 28 2.30 -14.70 -1.63
C ASP A 28 1.32 -15.65 -0.92
N ILE A 29 1.17 -15.54 0.41
CA ILE A 29 0.17 -16.30 1.18
C ILE A 29 -1.12 -15.52 1.36
N ARG A 30 -2.23 -16.08 0.86
CA ARG A 30 -3.56 -15.47 1.02
C ARG A 30 -4.19 -15.82 2.35
N HIS A 31 -4.77 -14.83 3.02
CA HIS A 31 -5.47 -15.01 4.29
C HIS A 31 -6.65 -14.02 4.40
N PRO A 32 -7.81 -14.42 4.95
CA PRO A 32 -8.92 -13.51 5.20
C PRO A 32 -8.57 -12.45 6.27
N VAL A 33 -9.04 -11.23 6.05
CA VAL A 33 -8.78 -10.09 6.94
C VAL A 33 -10.03 -9.22 7.09
N ARG A 34 -10.05 -8.44 8.16
CA ARG A 34 -11.12 -7.48 8.46
C ARG A 34 -10.52 -6.11 8.70
N VAL A 35 -10.95 -5.13 7.89
CA VAL A 35 -10.42 -3.77 7.90
C VAL A 35 -11.51 -2.78 8.24
N LYS A 36 -11.15 -1.70 8.94
CA LYS A 36 -12.11 -0.66 9.31
C LYS A 36 -12.49 0.17 8.10
N ASP A 37 -13.75 0.54 8.05
CA ASP A 37 -14.33 1.42 7.03
C ASP A 37 -14.97 2.63 7.71
N ARG A 38 -14.60 3.83 7.24
CA ARG A 38 -15.07 5.10 7.81
C ARG A 38 -16.58 5.30 7.65
N SER A 39 -17.18 4.71 6.62
CA SER A 39 -18.59 4.84 6.26
C SER A 39 -19.44 3.65 6.70
N ASP A 40 -18.98 2.43 6.41
CA ASP A 40 -19.76 1.18 6.59
C ASP A 40 -19.30 0.34 7.80
N GLY A 41 -18.31 0.84 8.56
CA GLY A 41 -17.83 0.24 9.81
C GLY A 41 -16.67 -0.73 9.60
N GLU A 42 -16.91 -1.84 8.89
CA GLU A 42 -15.90 -2.88 8.62
C GLU A 42 -16.10 -3.52 7.23
N GLN A 43 -14.99 -3.84 6.55
CA GLN A 43 -14.95 -4.64 5.33
C GLN A 43 -14.23 -5.96 5.56
N HIS A 44 -14.81 -7.04 5.02
CA HIS A 44 -14.19 -8.37 4.97
C HIS A 44 -13.57 -8.57 3.59
N THR A 45 -12.26 -8.84 3.53
CA THR A 45 -11.52 -9.00 2.28
C THR A 45 -10.47 -10.12 2.40
N ILE A 46 -9.79 -10.42 1.30
CA ILE A 46 -8.68 -11.37 1.27
C ILE A 46 -7.40 -10.58 1.10
N ALA A 47 -6.47 -10.72 2.04
CA ALA A 47 -5.15 -10.14 1.93
C ALA A 47 -4.13 -11.16 1.41
N ASN A 48 -3.13 -10.66 0.71
CA ASN A 48 -1.88 -11.33 0.44
C ASN A 48 -0.82 -10.88 1.46
N PHE A 49 -0.15 -11.83 2.10
CA PHE A 49 0.90 -11.56 3.08
C PHE A 49 2.29 -11.90 2.54
N ASN A 50 3.24 -11.03 2.84
CA ASN A 50 4.67 -11.31 2.74
C ASN A 50 5.29 -11.15 4.12
N MET A 51 6.06 -12.13 4.59
CA MET A 51 6.65 -12.13 5.93
C MET A 51 8.10 -12.55 5.85
N TYR A 52 8.99 -11.73 6.39
CA TYR A 52 10.44 -11.95 6.35
C TYR A 52 11.11 -11.58 7.66
N VAL A 53 12.25 -12.22 7.92
CA VAL A 53 13.18 -11.86 8.99
C VAL A 53 14.61 -11.82 8.45
N ASN A 54 15.51 -11.18 9.20
CA ASN A 54 16.95 -11.32 8.97
C ASN A 54 17.43 -12.68 9.49
N LEU A 55 18.31 -13.35 8.72
CA LEU A 55 18.97 -14.57 9.16
C LEU A 55 20.45 -14.29 9.43
N PRO A 56 20.92 -14.43 10.68
CA PRO A 56 22.32 -14.31 11.02
C PRO A 56 23.17 -15.35 10.28
N HIS A 57 24.44 -15.01 10.02
CA HIS A 57 25.35 -15.82 9.21
C HIS A 57 25.68 -17.21 9.77
N ASN A 58 25.37 -17.46 11.06
CA ASN A 58 25.66 -18.71 11.74
C ASN A 58 24.50 -19.72 11.66
N PHE A 59 23.32 -19.32 11.19
CA PHE A 59 22.19 -20.23 10.97
C PHE A 59 22.09 -20.67 9.52
N LYS A 60 21.83 -21.95 9.29
CA LYS A 60 21.66 -22.50 7.93
C LYS A 60 20.31 -22.17 7.32
N GLY A 61 19.26 -22.01 8.13
CA GLY A 61 17.93 -21.65 7.64
C GLY A 61 16.99 -21.12 8.72
N THR A 62 15.94 -20.43 8.30
CA THR A 62 14.81 -20.04 9.17
C THR A 62 13.76 -21.16 9.24
N HIS A 63 12.98 -21.19 10.32
CA HIS A 63 11.88 -22.13 10.53
C HIS A 63 10.61 -21.70 9.78
N MET A 64 10.46 -22.14 8.53
CA MET A 64 9.39 -21.67 7.62
C MET A 64 7.96 -21.90 8.13
N SER A 65 7.69 -22.99 8.84
CA SER A 65 6.33 -23.26 9.35
C SER A 65 5.88 -22.25 10.39
N ARG A 66 6.82 -21.66 11.15
CA ARG A 66 6.52 -20.68 12.21
C ARG A 66 5.81 -19.44 11.68
N PHE A 67 6.11 -19.00 10.45
CA PHE A 67 5.40 -17.89 9.81
C PHE A 67 3.92 -18.19 9.61
N VAL A 68 3.61 -19.39 9.12
CA VAL A 68 2.23 -19.83 8.89
C VAL A 68 1.52 -20.08 10.22
N GLU A 69 2.21 -20.62 11.22
CA GLU A 69 1.70 -20.76 12.58
C GLU A 69 1.29 -19.41 13.17
N ILE A 70 2.11 -18.36 13.02
CA ILE A 70 1.79 -16.99 13.47
C ILE A 70 0.51 -16.49 12.80
N LEU A 71 0.38 -16.65 11.48
CA LEU A 71 -0.84 -16.23 10.77
C LEU A 71 -2.09 -16.96 11.28
N ASN A 72 -1.97 -18.26 11.58
CA ASN A 72 -3.11 -19.09 12.01
C ASN A 72 -3.37 -19.07 13.53
N SER A 73 -2.47 -18.51 14.35
CA SER A 73 -2.66 -18.39 15.79
C SER A 73 -3.55 -17.22 16.22
N HIS A 74 -3.81 -16.30 15.30
CA HIS A 74 -4.73 -15.19 15.52
C HIS A 74 -6.18 -15.57 15.15
N GLU A 75 -7.12 -14.64 15.38
CA GLU A 75 -8.49 -14.83 14.91
C GLU A 75 -8.54 -15.17 13.42
N LYS A 76 -9.60 -15.86 13.01
CA LYS A 76 -9.84 -16.22 11.60
C LYS A 76 -9.72 -15.00 10.67
N GLU A 77 -10.01 -13.80 11.15
CA GLU A 77 -9.83 -12.55 10.42
C GLU A 77 -8.84 -11.64 11.16
N ILE A 78 -7.73 -11.33 10.52
CA ILE A 78 -6.71 -10.43 11.10
C ILE A 78 -7.21 -8.98 11.01
N SER A 79 -7.15 -8.25 12.12
CA SER A 79 -7.46 -6.82 12.19
C SER A 79 -6.19 -5.96 12.28
N ILE A 80 -6.31 -4.65 12.00
CA ILE A 80 -5.19 -3.69 12.07
C ILE A 80 -4.57 -3.63 13.47
N SER A 81 -5.39 -3.73 14.53
CA SER A 81 -4.88 -3.76 15.91
C SER A 81 -4.02 -4.99 16.18
N ASN A 82 -4.35 -6.12 15.55
CA ASN A 82 -3.60 -7.37 15.69
C ASN A 82 -2.30 -7.36 14.87
N PHE A 83 -2.22 -6.55 13.81
CA PHE A 83 -1.04 -6.47 12.95
C PHE A 83 0.24 -6.08 13.72
N LYS A 84 0.14 -5.11 14.64
CA LYS A 84 1.30 -4.71 15.50
C LYS A 84 1.74 -5.82 16.44
N VAL A 85 0.77 -6.57 16.98
CA VAL A 85 1.04 -7.72 17.87
C VAL A 85 1.73 -8.83 17.08
N MET A 86 1.22 -9.12 15.88
CA MET A 86 1.76 -10.14 14.98
C MET A 86 3.20 -9.84 14.55
N LEU A 87 3.53 -8.57 14.32
CA LEU A 87 4.89 -8.13 14.03
C LEU A 87 5.86 -8.39 15.19
N ALA A 88 5.44 -8.07 16.42
CA ALA A 88 6.24 -8.32 17.62
C ALA A 88 6.40 -9.83 17.88
N GLU A 89 5.32 -10.59 17.77
CA GLU A 89 5.32 -12.05 17.91
C GLU A 89 6.23 -12.73 16.87
N MET A 90 6.23 -12.24 15.63
CA MET A 90 7.10 -12.75 14.58
C MET A 90 8.57 -12.56 14.92
N ALA A 91 8.97 -11.37 15.37
CA ALA A 91 10.36 -11.10 15.74
C ALA A 91 10.81 -11.96 16.92
N GLU A 92 9.94 -12.16 17.91
CA GLU A 92 10.22 -12.99 19.09
C GLU A 92 10.33 -14.49 18.73
N LYS A 93 9.31 -15.07 18.07
CA LYS A 93 9.27 -16.50 17.72
C LYS A 93 10.37 -16.94 16.75
N LEU A 94 10.89 -16.01 15.95
CA LEU A 94 11.94 -16.27 14.98
C LEU A 94 13.32 -15.82 15.46
N GLU A 95 13.44 -15.35 16.70
CA GLU A 95 14.69 -14.91 17.33
C GLU A 95 15.49 -13.91 16.48
N ALA A 96 14.77 -13.04 15.76
CA ALA A 96 15.33 -12.15 14.76
C ALA A 96 15.36 -10.69 15.26
N LYS A 97 16.49 -10.01 15.03
CA LYS A 97 16.62 -8.57 15.35
C LYS A 97 15.78 -7.67 14.45
N SER A 98 15.39 -8.18 13.28
CA SER A 98 14.51 -7.47 12.38
C SER A 98 13.47 -8.36 11.73
N GLY A 99 12.28 -7.81 11.57
CA GLY A 99 11.13 -8.46 10.96
C GLY A 99 10.40 -7.51 10.02
N HIS A 100 9.80 -8.07 8.98
CA HIS A 100 9.08 -7.35 7.94
C HIS A 100 7.79 -8.10 7.61
N ILE A 101 6.64 -7.45 7.72
CA ILE A 101 5.34 -8.00 7.32
C ILE A 101 4.68 -7.01 6.37
N GLU A 102 4.18 -7.49 5.24
CA GLU A 102 3.30 -6.76 4.33
C GLU A 102 1.95 -7.47 4.30
N MET A 103 0.87 -6.71 4.40
CA MET A 103 -0.50 -7.19 4.26
C MET A 103 -1.17 -6.35 3.18
N ASN A 104 -1.24 -6.89 1.97
CA ASN A 104 -1.81 -6.25 0.79
C ASN A 104 -3.24 -6.74 0.53
N PHE A 105 -4.19 -5.86 0.28
CA PHE A 105 -5.59 -6.23 0.04
C PHE A 105 -6.32 -5.17 -0.78
N PRO A 106 -7.33 -5.57 -1.57
CA PRO A 106 -8.23 -4.61 -2.19
C PRO A 106 -9.15 -3.98 -1.13
N TYR A 107 -9.31 -2.67 -1.22
CA TYR A 107 -10.18 -1.85 -0.38
C TYR A 107 -11.24 -1.19 -1.27
N PHE A 108 -12.51 -1.23 -0.87
CA PHE A 108 -13.59 -0.69 -1.70
C PHE A 108 -14.17 0.58 -1.08
N ILE A 109 -14.51 1.57 -1.91
CA ILE A 109 -15.32 2.72 -1.48
C ILE A 109 -16.54 2.82 -2.37
N ASN A 110 -17.71 2.99 -1.77
CA ASN A 110 -18.93 3.27 -2.51
C ASN A 110 -18.98 4.75 -2.93
N LYS A 111 -18.64 5.03 -4.18
CA LYS A 111 -18.57 6.40 -4.72
C LYS A 111 -19.90 6.85 -5.27
N THR A 112 -20.21 8.14 -5.08
CA THR A 112 -21.42 8.78 -5.60
C THR A 112 -21.06 9.62 -6.83
N ALA A 113 -21.64 9.31 -7.99
CA ALA A 113 -21.38 10.04 -9.23
C ALA A 113 -21.76 11.53 -9.10
N PRO A 114 -20.98 12.44 -9.73
CA PRO A 114 -20.99 13.86 -9.38
C PRO A 114 -22.26 14.62 -9.81
N VAL A 115 -23.02 14.12 -10.79
CA VAL A 115 -24.22 14.78 -11.31
C VAL A 115 -25.47 13.95 -11.05
N SER A 116 -25.47 12.67 -11.44
CA SER A 116 -26.63 11.80 -11.31
C SER A 116 -26.81 11.22 -9.91
N GLY A 117 -25.77 11.24 -9.07
CA GLY A 117 -25.79 10.64 -7.74
C GLY A 117 -25.82 9.11 -7.76
N VAL A 118 -25.67 8.45 -8.92
CA VAL A 118 -25.63 6.99 -8.97
C VAL A 118 -24.42 6.49 -8.19
N GLN A 119 -24.64 5.46 -7.37
CA GLN A 119 -23.60 4.89 -6.53
C GLN A 119 -22.96 3.66 -7.17
N SER A 120 -21.65 3.52 -6.99
CA SER A 120 -20.88 2.37 -7.46
C SER A 120 -19.62 2.19 -6.65
N LEU A 121 -19.23 0.93 -6.42
CA LEU A 121 -17.95 0.59 -5.80
C LEU A 121 -16.78 0.93 -6.72
N LEU A 122 -15.70 1.42 -6.12
CA LEU A 122 -14.38 1.52 -6.73
C LEU A 122 -13.37 0.84 -5.80
N ASP A 123 -12.48 0.05 -6.37
CA ASP A 123 -11.39 -0.63 -5.68
C ASP A 123 -10.09 0.19 -5.66
N TYR A 124 -9.37 0.07 -4.55
CA TYR A 124 -8.04 0.63 -4.32
C TYR A 124 -7.14 -0.47 -3.77
N ASP A 125 -5.85 -0.39 -4.08
CA ASP A 125 -4.88 -1.37 -3.59
C ASP A 125 -4.20 -0.84 -2.32
N VAL A 126 -4.45 -1.47 -1.17
CA VAL A 126 -3.94 -1.03 0.12
C VAL A 126 -2.95 -2.04 0.66
N THR A 127 -1.83 -1.55 1.19
CA THR A 127 -0.84 -2.38 1.88
C THR A 127 -0.52 -1.79 3.23
N PHE A 128 -0.70 -2.58 4.30
CA PHE A 128 -0.09 -2.26 5.59
C PHE A 128 1.28 -2.92 5.68
N ILE A 129 2.28 -2.14 6.06
CA ILE A 129 3.68 -2.58 6.15
C ILE A 129 4.12 -2.40 7.60
N GLY A 130 4.63 -3.47 8.19
CA GLY A 130 5.16 -3.49 9.55
C GLY A 130 6.62 -3.89 9.51
N GLU A 131 7.47 -3.04 10.03
CA GLU A 131 8.91 -3.28 10.14
C GLU A 131 9.32 -3.21 11.61
N VAL A 132 10.20 -4.09 12.04
CA VAL A 132 10.86 -3.98 13.34
C VAL A 132 12.35 -4.06 13.11
N HIS A 133 13.08 -3.11 13.69
CA HIS A 133 14.54 -3.07 13.66
C HIS A 133 15.03 -2.77 15.08
N ASP A 134 15.85 -3.65 15.64
CA ASP A 134 16.39 -3.54 16.99
C ASP A 134 15.31 -3.27 18.05
N GLY A 135 14.18 -3.98 17.93
CA GLY A 135 13.04 -3.85 18.83
C GLY A 135 12.19 -2.59 18.67
N LYS A 136 12.49 -1.73 17.69
CA LYS A 136 11.69 -0.54 17.36
C LYS A 136 10.73 -0.84 16.21
N PRO A 137 9.42 -0.98 16.47
CA PRO A 137 8.44 -1.19 15.42
C PRO A 137 8.14 0.13 14.69
N THR A 138 8.04 0.05 13.37
CA THR A 138 7.57 1.11 12.50
C THR A 138 6.45 0.56 11.63
N THR A 139 5.42 1.36 11.37
CA THR A 139 4.29 0.95 10.54
C THR A 139 4.06 1.97 9.45
N TYR A 140 3.80 1.49 8.24
CA TYR A 140 3.45 2.30 7.09
C TYR A 140 2.11 1.86 6.53
N ILE A 141 1.39 2.82 5.96
CA ILE A 141 0.21 2.59 5.14
C ILE A 141 0.59 2.98 3.72
N LYS A 142 0.45 2.05 2.78
CA LYS A 142 0.63 2.29 1.35
C LYS A 142 -0.70 2.15 0.64
N VAL A 143 -1.07 3.12 -0.17
CA VAL A 143 -2.31 3.13 -0.94
C VAL A 143 -1.98 3.46 -2.38
N LEU A 144 -2.44 2.62 -3.31
CA LEU A 144 -2.44 2.90 -4.74
C LEU A 144 -3.84 3.38 -5.13
N VAL A 145 -3.90 4.62 -5.63
CA VAL A 145 -5.13 5.29 -6.03
C VAL A 145 -5.15 5.44 -7.55
N PRO A 146 -6.07 4.77 -8.25
CA PRO A 146 -6.22 4.94 -9.69
C PRO A 146 -6.98 6.24 -10.00
N VAL A 147 -6.40 7.09 -10.84
CA VAL A 147 -6.95 8.40 -11.21
C VAL A 147 -6.91 8.64 -12.71
N THR A 148 -7.65 9.63 -13.19
CA THR A 148 -7.47 10.18 -14.54
C THR A 148 -6.48 11.34 -14.49
N SER A 149 -5.47 11.32 -15.36
CA SER A 149 -4.58 12.45 -15.61
C SER A 149 -4.79 12.98 -17.02
N LEU A 150 -4.73 14.29 -17.19
CA LEU A 150 -4.81 14.94 -18.50
C LEU A 150 -3.63 15.88 -18.70
N CYS A 151 -2.96 15.76 -19.85
CA CYS A 151 -1.70 16.42 -20.10
C CYS A 151 -1.87 17.93 -20.42
N PRO A 152 -1.29 18.85 -19.62
CA PRO A 152 -1.33 20.28 -19.89
C PRO A 152 -0.66 20.65 -21.22
N CYS A 153 0.42 19.95 -21.58
CA CYS A 153 1.14 20.20 -22.84
C CYS A 153 0.23 19.96 -24.04
N SER A 154 -0.41 18.78 -24.09
CA SER A 154 -1.29 18.39 -25.19
C SER A 154 -2.46 19.36 -25.36
N LYS A 155 -3.10 19.76 -24.24
CA LYS A 155 -4.16 20.78 -24.25
C LYS A 155 -3.69 22.10 -24.83
N LYS A 156 -2.48 22.53 -24.51
CA LYS A 156 -1.95 23.85 -24.91
C LYS A 156 -1.57 23.92 -26.40
N ILE A 157 -1.07 22.82 -26.96
CA ILE A 157 -0.54 22.81 -28.34
C ILE A 157 -1.56 22.34 -29.39
N SER A 158 -2.67 21.74 -28.98
CA SER A 158 -3.68 21.20 -29.88
C SER A 158 -4.85 22.17 -30.03
N ASP A 159 -5.34 22.38 -31.26
CA ASP A 159 -6.53 23.21 -31.50
C ASP A 159 -7.80 22.66 -30.82
N ARG A 160 -7.82 21.36 -30.53
CA ARG A 160 -8.94 20.66 -29.91
C ARG A 160 -8.46 19.39 -29.20
N GLY A 161 -9.09 19.10 -28.07
CA GLY A 161 -8.81 17.91 -27.28
C GLY A 161 -7.46 17.96 -26.58
N ALA A 162 -7.22 16.95 -25.75
CA ALA A 162 -5.97 16.72 -25.06
C ALA A 162 -5.89 15.23 -24.73
N HIS A 163 -4.71 14.62 -24.83
CA HIS A 163 -4.58 13.23 -24.38
C HIS A 163 -4.71 13.15 -22.86
N ASN A 164 -5.34 12.06 -22.42
CA ASN A 164 -5.48 11.67 -21.04
C ASN A 164 -5.28 10.16 -20.93
N GLN A 165 -5.10 9.69 -19.71
CA GLN A 165 -4.85 8.29 -19.43
C GLN A 165 -5.23 7.95 -17.99
N ARG A 166 -5.31 6.65 -17.72
CA ARG A 166 -5.28 6.15 -16.35
C ARG A 166 -3.88 6.32 -15.79
N SER A 167 -3.83 6.65 -14.50
CA SER A 167 -2.60 6.81 -13.77
C SER A 167 -2.73 6.20 -12.39
N HIS A 168 -1.63 5.69 -11.88
CA HIS A 168 -1.55 5.22 -10.50
C HIS A 168 -0.78 6.23 -9.69
N VAL A 169 -1.40 6.73 -8.63
CA VAL A 169 -0.73 7.53 -7.61
C VAL A 169 -0.58 6.65 -6.38
N THR A 170 0.65 6.36 -6.01
CA THR A 170 0.97 5.50 -4.87
C THR A 170 1.50 6.35 -3.74
N VAL A 171 0.85 6.30 -2.59
CA VAL A 171 1.24 7.06 -1.39
C VAL A 171 1.54 6.07 -0.28
N GLN A 172 2.79 6.06 0.18
CA GLN A 172 3.22 5.33 1.37
C GLN A 172 3.50 6.34 2.48
N VAL A 173 2.90 6.20 3.65
CA VAL A 173 3.06 7.12 4.78
C VAL A 173 3.43 6.38 6.05
N ARG A 174 4.38 6.95 6.81
CA ARG A 174 4.57 6.66 8.25
C ARG A 174 3.70 7.63 9.03
N THR A 175 2.70 7.12 9.74
CA THR A 175 1.79 7.96 10.53
C THR A 175 2.24 8.04 11.99
N CYS A 176 2.21 9.23 12.56
CA CYS A 176 2.39 9.47 14.00
C CYS A 176 1.06 9.67 14.73
N GLY A 177 -0.04 9.73 13.98
CA GLY A 177 -1.40 9.72 14.50
C GLY A 177 -2.26 8.66 13.81
N PHE A 178 -3.52 8.59 14.23
CA PHE A 178 -4.52 7.82 13.51
C PHE A 178 -4.96 8.57 12.26
N VAL A 179 -5.00 7.86 11.13
CA VAL A 179 -5.43 8.34 9.82
C VAL A 179 -6.24 7.22 9.17
N TRP A 180 -7.37 7.58 8.55
CA TRP A 180 -8.17 6.66 7.75
C TRP A 180 -7.52 6.42 6.38
N ILE A 181 -7.68 5.22 5.82
CA ILE A 181 -7.24 4.93 4.44
C ILE A 181 -7.92 5.90 3.47
N GLU A 182 -9.20 6.18 3.72
CA GLU A 182 -10.03 7.09 2.93
C GLU A 182 -9.52 8.53 2.97
N GLU A 183 -8.89 8.98 4.07
CA GLU A 183 -8.29 10.33 4.09
C GLU A 183 -7.12 10.44 3.11
N ILE A 184 -6.33 9.37 2.95
CA ILE A 184 -5.22 9.32 1.98
C ILE A 184 -5.79 9.29 0.56
N ILE A 185 -6.84 8.49 0.32
CA ILE A 185 -7.53 8.41 -0.97
C ILE A 185 -8.14 9.77 -1.34
N ASP A 186 -8.92 10.37 -0.44
CA ASP A 186 -9.55 11.68 -0.63
C ASP A 186 -8.51 12.76 -0.96
N LEU A 187 -7.37 12.75 -0.26
CA LEU A 187 -6.26 13.67 -0.51
C LEU A 187 -5.73 13.51 -1.94
N VAL A 188 -5.42 12.29 -2.37
CA VAL A 188 -4.89 12.03 -3.72
C VAL A 188 -5.92 12.37 -4.79
N GLU A 189 -7.17 11.94 -4.64
CA GLU A 189 -8.24 12.20 -5.59
C GLU A 189 -8.53 13.69 -5.75
N SER A 190 -8.46 14.46 -4.66
CA SER A 190 -8.62 15.91 -4.71
C SER A 190 -7.54 16.61 -5.54
N GLN A 191 -6.37 15.99 -5.70
CA GLN A 191 -5.27 16.51 -6.51
C GLN A 191 -5.25 15.93 -7.94
N ALA A 192 -6.08 14.95 -8.27
CA ALA A 192 -6.15 14.42 -9.63
C ALA A 192 -6.75 15.42 -10.63
N SER A 193 -6.48 15.23 -11.93
CA SER A 193 -7.24 15.95 -12.97
C SER A 193 -8.73 15.64 -12.83
N CYS A 194 -9.07 14.36 -12.64
CA CYS A 194 -10.35 13.90 -12.15
C CYS A 194 -10.20 12.52 -11.49
N GLU A 195 -10.91 12.27 -10.40
CA GLU A 195 -11.03 10.93 -9.84
C GLU A 195 -11.84 9.97 -10.72
N LEU A 196 -11.76 8.68 -10.41
CA LEU A 196 -12.52 7.64 -11.10
C LEU A 196 -13.85 7.35 -10.41
N TYR A 197 -14.76 6.80 -11.20
CA TYR A 197 -16.08 6.33 -10.78
C TYR A 197 -16.37 5.00 -11.50
N GLY A 198 -16.88 4.00 -10.77
CA GLY A 198 -17.20 2.70 -11.36
C GLY A 198 -18.39 2.74 -12.33
N LEU A 199 -19.35 3.64 -12.09
CA LEU A 199 -20.53 3.84 -12.93
C LEU A 199 -20.79 5.33 -13.15
N LEU A 200 -20.89 5.73 -14.42
CA LEU A 200 -21.25 7.09 -14.85
C LEU A 200 -22.48 7.05 -15.75
N LYS A 201 -23.38 8.04 -15.60
CA LYS A 201 -24.41 8.34 -16.60
C LYS A 201 -23.91 9.44 -17.54
N ARG A 202 -24.60 9.68 -18.65
CA ARG A 202 -24.20 10.69 -19.65
C ARG A 202 -23.92 12.09 -19.04
N PRO A 203 -24.72 12.62 -18.11
CA PRO A 203 -24.40 13.91 -17.48
C PRO A 203 -23.11 13.86 -16.65
N ASP A 204 -22.82 12.73 -16.00
CA ASP A 204 -21.59 12.54 -15.23
C ASP A 204 -20.38 12.46 -16.14
N GLU A 205 -20.48 11.70 -17.25
CA GLU A 205 -19.42 11.56 -18.24
C GLU A 205 -19.04 12.92 -18.86
N LYS A 206 -20.03 13.77 -19.14
CA LYS A 206 -19.80 15.16 -19.56
C LYS A 206 -19.00 15.91 -18.50
N PHE A 207 -19.44 15.85 -17.24
CA PHE A 207 -18.82 16.57 -16.14
C PHE A 207 -17.37 16.15 -15.89
N VAL A 208 -17.08 14.84 -15.80
CA VAL A 208 -15.72 14.35 -15.51
C VAL A 208 -14.75 14.68 -16.65
N THR A 209 -15.25 14.66 -17.90
CA THR A 209 -14.45 15.04 -19.08
C THR A 209 -14.09 16.52 -19.04
N GLU A 210 -15.06 17.40 -18.78
CA GLU A 210 -14.84 18.84 -18.66
C GLU A 210 -13.92 19.16 -17.47
N ARG A 211 -14.15 18.55 -16.32
CA ARG A 211 -13.31 18.72 -15.13
C ARG A 211 -11.86 18.33 -15.37
N ALA A 212 -11.61 17.16 -15.95
CA ALA A 212 -10.25 16.72 -16.26
C ALA A 212 -9.58 17.65 -17.28
N TYR A 213 -10.34 18.12 -18.27
CA TYR A 213 -9.85 19.06 -19.27
C TYR A 213 -9.47 20.39 -18.63
N ASP A 214 -10.26 20.90 -17.69
CA ASP A 214 -10.04 22.19 -17.01
C ASP A 214 -8.98 22.13 -15.91
N ASN A 215 -8.65 20.94 -15.41
CA ASN A 215 -7.62 20.71 -14.39
C ASN A 215 -6.49 19.78 -14.89
N PRO A 216 -5.78 20.13 -15.98
CA PRO A 216 -4.70 19.29 -16.50
C PRO A 216 -3.50 19.30 -15.55
N LYS A 217 -2.82 18.16 -15.37
CA LYS A 217 -1.63 18.05 -14.52
C LYS A 217 -0.59 17.11 -15.14
N PHE A 218 0.69 17.49 -15.05
CA PHE A 218 1.78 16.57 -15.31
C PHE A 218 2.00 15.60 -14.15
N VAL A 219 2.84 14.58 -14.37
CA VAL A 219 3.25 13.64 -13.32
C VAL A 219 3.96 14.37 -12.17
N GLU A 220 4.74 15.40 -12.48
CA GLU A 220 5.46 16.21 -11.49
C GLU A 220 4.53 17.11 -10.68
N ASP A 221 3.48 17.65 -11.31
CA ASP A 221 2.47 18.45 -10.63
C ASP A 221 1.71 17.57 -9.62
N MET A 222 1.35 16.36 -10.05
CA MET A 222 0.66 15.39 -9.20
C MET A 222 1.42 15.10 -7.90
N VAL A 223 2.69 14.71 -8.02
CA VAL A 223 3.49 14.36 -6.84
C VAL A 223 3.75 15.58 -5.94
N ARG A 224 3.95 16.78 -6.52
CA ARG A 224 4.15 18.02 -5.76
C ARG A 224 2.91 18.43 -4.98
N ASP A 225 1.74 18.36 -5.61
CA ASP A 225 0.48 18.76 -4.98
C ASP A 225 0.10 17.81 -3.83
N VAL A 226 0.30 16.51 -4.02
CA VAL A 226 0.09 15.50 -2.96
C VAL A 226 1.11 15.69 -1.84
N ALA A 227 2.41 15.83 -2.15
CA ALA A 227 3.45 16.07 -1.16
C ALA A 227 3.18 17.34 -0.34
N GLY A 228 2.75 18.44 -0.97
CA GLY A 228 2.39 19.68 -0.28
C GLY A 228 1.23 19.53 0.70
N LYS A 229 0.27 18.64 0.44
CA LYS A 229 -0.80 18.30 1.39
C LYS A 229 -0.31 17.43 2.55
N LEU A 230 0.55 16.45 2.27
CA LEU A 230 1.16 15.59 3.31
C LEU A 230 2.09 16.39 4.23
N ASP A 231 2.84 17.34 3.69
CA ASP A 231 3.70 18.24 4.46
C ASP A 231 2.91 19.06 5.47
N ALA A 232 1.73 19.54 5.08
CA ALA A 232 0.88 20.40 5.91
C ALA A 232 0.12 19.66 7.02
N ASP A 233 0.12 18.33 7.04
CA ASP A 233 -0.54 17.52 8.07
C ASP A 233 0.51 16.83 8.96
N ASP A 234 0.52 17.20 10.24
CA ASP A 234 1.49 16.72 11.23
C ASP A 234 1.28 15.25 11.63
N ARG A 235 0.18 14.62 11.21
CA ARG A 235 -0.04 13.18 11.44
C ARG A 235 0.85 12.32 10.54
N TYR A 236 1.37 12.86 9.44
CA TYR A 236 2.32 12.17 8.55
C TYR A 236 3.74 12.59 8.91
N CYS A 237 4.54 11.63 9.38
CA CYS A 237 5.92 11.84 9.81
C CYS A 237 6.93 11.57 8.71
N ALA A 238 6.62 10.64 7.81
CA ALA A 238 7.38 10.42 6.58
C ALA A 238 6.45 9.95 5.48
N TYR A 239 6.81 10.20 4.23
CA TYR A 239 6.05 9.73 3.09
C TYR A 239 6.89 9.49 1.84
N VAL A 240 6.37 8.64 0.97
CA VAL A 240 6.76 8.46 -0.42
C VAL A 240 5.52 8.64 -1.28
N VAL A 241 5.59 9.52 -2.26
CA VAL A 241 4.53 9.78 -3.24
C VAL A 241 5.08 9.48 -4.61
N GLU A 242 4.46 8.53 -5.29
CA GLU A 242 4.80 8.12 -6.66
C GLU A 242 3.61 8.41 -7.56
N SER A 243 3.86 8.88 -8.78
CA SER A 243 2.85 8.93 -9.82
C SER A 243 3.38 8.28 -11.09
N GLU A 244 2.61 7.35 -11.63
CA GLU A 244 2.87 6.66 -12.89
C GLU A 244 1.71 6.93 -13.84
N ASN A 245 1.99 7.59 -14.97
CA ASN A 245 1.04 7.77 -16.06
C ASN A 245 1.26 6.68 -17.11
N PHE A 246 0.25 5.86 -17.39
CA PHE A 246 0.28 4.89 -18.49
C PHE A 246 -0.03 5.62 -19.80
N GLU A 247 0.99 6.23 -20.40
CA GLU A 247 0.84 7.17 -21.52
C GLU A 247 -0.02 6.59 -22.65
N SER A 248 -1.11 7.30 -23.01
CA SER A 248 -2.04 6.82 -24.04
C SER A 248 -1.48 6.89 -25.46
N ILE A 249 -0.40 7.65 -25.67
CA ILE A 249 0.25 7.88 -26.96
C ILE A 249 1.65 7.24 -27.07
N HIS A 250 2.12 6.59 -26.01
CA HIS A 250 3.42 5.94 -25.94
C HIS A 250 3.31 4.55 -25.30
N ASN A 251 4.27 3.66 -25.55
CA ASN A 251 4.28 2.32 -24.96
C ASN A 251 5.26 2.22 -23.77
N HIS A 252 5.29 3.27 -22.95
CA HIS A 252 6.05 3.36 -21.69
C HIS A 252 5.34 4.32 -20.74
N SER A 253 5.62 4.22 -19.45
CA SER A 253 5.04 5.12 -18.45
C SER A 253 5.88 6.38 -18.25
N ALA A 254 5.24 7.51 -18.00
CA ALA A 254 5.88 8.65 -17.37
C ALA A 254 5.81 8.49 -15.84
N TYR A 255 6.90 8.82 -15.12
CA TYR A 255 7.02 8.53 -13.70
C TYR A 255 7.71 9.66 -12.93
N ALA A 256 7.20 9.97 -11.74
CA ALA A 256 7.87 10.84 -10.77
C ALA A 256 7.67 10.32 -9.33
N LEU A 257 8.62 10.63 -8.46
CA LEU A 257 8.61 10.27 -7.05
C LEU A 257 9.10 11.44 -6.19
N ILE A 258 8.43 11.70 -5.07
CA ILE A 258 8.91 12.53 -3.96
C ILE A 258 8.93 11.66 -2.70
N GLU A 259 10.03 11.70 -1.96
CA GLU A 259 10.17 11.07 -0.65
C GLU A 259 10.64 12.12 0.36
N ARG A 260 10.07 12.07 1.58
CA ARG A 260 10.47 12.94 2.68
C ARG A 260 10.27 12.27 4.02
N ASP A 261 11.24 12.40 4.93
CA ASP A 261 11.10 12.09 6.36
C ASP A 261 11.17 13.41 7.15
N LYS A 262 10.03 13.87 7.69
CA LYS A 262 9.91 15.14 8.43
C LYS A 262 10.60 15.08 9.79
N GLU A 263 10.94 13.89 10.30
CA GLU A 263 11.62 13.71 11.58
C GLU A 263 13.15 13.58 11.44
N ALA A 264 13.67 13.44 10.21
CA ALA A 264 15.10 13.36 9.92
C ALA A 264 15.74 14.72 9.59
N GLU A 265 14.95 15.80 9.55
CA GLU A 265 15.37 17.18 9.28
C GLU A 265 15.69 17.99 10.54
#